data_AF-A0A6G2XC06-F1
#
_entry.id   AF-A0A6G2XC06-F1
#
_cell.length_a   1.000
_cell.length_b   1.000
_cell.length_c   1.000
_cell.angle_alpha   90.00
_cell.angle_beta   90.00
_cell.angle_gamma   90.00
#
_symmetry.space_group_name_H-M   'P 1'
#
loop_
_entity.id
_entity.type
_entity.pdbx_description
1 polymer ?
#
loop_
_entity_poly.entity_id
_entity_poly.type
_entity_poly.pdbx_seq_one_letter_code
_entity_poly.pdbx_strand_id
1 'polypeptide(L)'
;MTTTPDLLDPPARRRRHARLIAALTSLIGACAAAAGDVYDPIARAAPGQTAVPVSLLQCVQLSLSGPLLLDVAVQEDAARWPEAVQREQAAARRTFGARCAGIELDRALDGAAPAPQSAEEVPVPTVPQAAAGALIEAGHLVCEQWAESPEQAVALVKEIIAEGEFTASEILDEAVDCAAGAGALALDGVRSQSDPSMAAERCLLAVRYFALAVSLASADLDDITGPMPDERPRGR
;
A
#
# COMPACT_ATOMS: atom_id res chain seq x y z
N MET A 1 28.37 -21.73 -9.93
CA MET A 1 29.03 -20.95 -8.87
C MET A 1 27.92 -20.39 -8.00
N THR A 2 27.69 -21.01 -6.84
CA THR A 2 26.73 -20.54 -5.84
C THR A 2 27.38 -19.40 -5.07
N THR A 3 27.01 -18.17 -5.38
CA THR A 3 27.27 -17.02 -4.53
C THR A 3 26.53 -17.26 -3.23
N THR A 4 27.27 -17.56 -2.17
CA THR A 4 26.77 -17.45 -0.81
C THR A 4 26.35 -15.99 -0.64
N PRO A 5 25.06 -15.69 -0.40
CA PRO A 5 24.65 -14.31 -0.15
C PRO A 5 25.45 -13.81 1.04
N ASP A 6 26.02 -12.62 0.91
CA ASP A 6 26.77 -12.00 1.99
C ASP A 6 25.81 -11.91 3.19
N LEU A 7 26.27 -12.32 4.38
CA LEU A 7 25.44 -12.37 5.59
C LEU A 7 24.91 -10.97 6.02
N LEU A 8 25.26 -9.93 5.27
CA LEU A 8 25.02 -8.52 5.51
C LEU A 8 23.99 -7.90 4.55
N ASP A 9 23.62 -8.57 3.46
CA ASP A 9 22.63 -8.01 2.54
C ASP A 9 21.21 -8.13 3.12
N PRO A 10 20.40 -7.05 3.11
CA PRO A 10 18.99 -7.17 3.47
C PRO A 10 18.30 -8.25 2.63
N PRO A 11 17.35 -8.99 3.23
CA PRO A 11 16.46 -9.81 2.42
C PRO A 11 15.73 -8.91 1.42
N ALA A 12 15.58 -9.39 0.17
CA ALA A 12 14.72 -8.78 -0.83
C ALA A 12 13.35 -8.44 -0.22
N ARG A 13 12.76 -7.32 -0.62
CA ARG A 13 11.48 -6.80 -0.09
C ARG A 13 10.38 -7.85 -0.12
N ARG A 14 10.26 -8.61 -1.20
CA ARG A 14 9.30 -9.72 -1.31
C ARG A 14 9.46 -10.77 -0.20
N ARG A 15 10.70 -11.03 0.23
CA ARG A 15 11.00 -11.97 1.33
C ARG A 15 10.70 -11.36 2.70
N ARG A 16 10.75 -10.03 2.83
CA ARG A 16 10.31 -9.30 4.02
C ARG A 16 8.80 -9.40 4.19
N HIS A 17 8.03 -9.24 3.11
CA HIS A 17 6.55 -9.26 3.10
C HIS A 17 5.91 -10.64 2.88
N ALA A 18 6.65 -11.73 3.10
CA ALA A 18 6.21 -13.06 2.70
C ALA A 18 4.92 -13.51 3.40
N ARG A 19 4.72 -13.16 4.68
CA ARG A 19 3.47 -13.50 5.39
C ARG A 19 2.36 -12.54 5.04
N LEU A 20 2.64 -11.26 4.86
CA LEU A 20 1.64 -10.31 4.37
C LEU A 20 1.07 -10.79 3.02
N ILE A 21 1.94 -11.19 2.08
CA ILE A 21 1.54 -11.77 0.80
C ILE A 21 0.69 -13.04 0.99
N ALA A 22 1.09 -13.92 1.91
CA ALA A 22 0.35 -15.15 2.21
C ALA A 22 -1.04 -14.86 2.83
N ALA A 23 -1.14 -13.88 3.74
CA ALA A 23 -2.37 -13.46 4.37
C ALA A 23 -3.33 -12.82 3.36
N LEU A 24 -2.82 -11.89 2.53
CA LEU A 24 -3.59 -11.29 1.43
C LEU A 24 -4.11 -12.35 0.45
N THR A 25 -3.26 -13.31 0.06
CA THR A 25 -3.66 -14.42 -0.83
C THR A 25 -4.75 -15.28 -0.20
N SER A 26 -4.66 -15.54 1.10
CA SER A 26 -5.68 -16.30 1.84
C SER A 26 -7.00 -15.53 1.91
N LEU A 27 -6.95 -14.21 2.14
CA LEU A 27 -8.12 -13.34 2.13
C LEU A 27 -8.78 -13.28 0.75
N ILE A 28 -8.01 -13.24 -0.33
CA ILE A 28 -8.54 -13.33 -1.71
C ILE A 28 -9.38 -14.60 -1.86
N GLY A 29 -8.81 -15.76 -1.50
CA GLY A 29 -9.51 -17.03 -1.58
C GLY A 29 -10.78 -17.07 -0.72
N ALA A 30 -10.71 -16.55 0.50
CA ALA A 30 -11.85 -16.51 1.40
C ALA A 30 -12.95 -15.57 0.92
N CYS A 31 -12.61 -14.39 0.39
CA CYS A 31 -13.57 -13.46 -0.18
C CYS A 31 -14.28 -14.04 -1.42
N ALA A 32 -13.54 -14.73 -2.29
CA ALA A 32 -14.10 -15.41 -3.45
C ALA A 32 -15.05 -16.54 -3.02
N ALA A 33 -14.68 -17.33 -2.01
CA ALA A 33 -15.53 -18.37 -1.45
C ALA A 33 -16.82 -17.80 -0.83
N ALA A 34 -16.70 -16.72 -0.04
CA ALA A 34 -17.85 -16.07 0.58
C ALA A 34 -18.83 -15.46 -0.46
N ALA A 35 -18.31 -14.90 -1.56
CA ALA A 35 -19.15 -14.49 -2.68
C ALA A 35 -19.81 -15.69 -3.37
N GLY A 36 -19.08 -16.80 -3.51
CA GLY A 36 -19.60 -18.09 -4.00
C GLY A 36 -20.78 -18.59 -3.17
N ASP A 37 -20.70 -18.53 -1.84
CA ASP A 37 -21.80 -18.92 -0.93
C ASP A 37 -23.11 -18.13 -1.17
N VAL A 38 -23.02 -16.93 -1.76
CA VAL A 38 -24.19 -16.13 -2.17
C VAL A 38 -24.63 -16.48 -3.59
N TYR A 39 -23.72 -16.50 -4.55
CA TYR A 39 -24.09 -16.66 -5.96
C TYR A 39 -24.38 -18.10 -6.37
N ASP A 40 -23.77 -19.11 -5.74
CA ASP A 40 -23.99 -20.52 -6.06
C ASP A 40 -25.46 -20.96 -5.85
N PRO A 41 -26.10 -20.67 -4.69
CA PRO A 41 -27.51 -20.99 -4.50
C PRO A 41 -28.41 -20.27 -5.50
N ILE A 42 -28.11 -19.00 -5.81
CA ILE A 42 -28.87 -18.19 -6.77
C ILE A 42 -28.78 -18.82 -8.16
N ALA A 43 -27.58 -19.21 -8.59
CA ALA A 43 -27.36 -19.84 -9.89
C ALA A 43 -28.02 -21.22 -10.02
N ARG A 44 -28.17 -21.96 -8.91
CA ARG A 44 -28.83 -23.28 -8.88
C ARG A 44 -30.35 -23.21 -8.72
N ALA A 45 -30.92 -22.03 -8.47
CA ALA A 45 -32.35 -21.88 -8.27
C ALA A 45 -33.13 -22.17 -9.56
N ALA A 46 -34.33 -22.76 -9.42
CA ALA A 46 -35.19 -23.02 -10.57
C ALA A 46 -35.70 -21.69 -11.18
N PRO A 47 -35.97 -21.60 -12.50
CA PRO A 47 -36.37 -20.34 -13.17
C PRO A 47 -37.62 -19.64 -12.61
N GLY A 48 -38.48 -20.36 -11.87
CA GLY A 48 -39.68 -19.80 -11.23
C GLY A 48 -39.53 -19.51 -9.72
N GLN A 49 -38.36 -19.78 -9.14
CA GLN A 49 -38.12 -19.58 -7.72
C GLN A 49 -37.76 -18.12 -7.43
N THR A 50 -38.63 -17.42 -6.72
CA THR A 50 -38.49 -15.98 -6.44
C THR A 50 -37.71 -15.67 -5.16
N ALA A 51 -37.53 -16.65 -4.27
CA ALA A 51 -36.77 -16.50 -3.03
C ALA A 51 -35.74 -17.63 -2.89
N VAL A 52 -34.47 -17.25 -2.80
CA VAL A 52 -33.34 -18.17 -2.61
C VAL A 52 -32.69 -17.86 -1.27
N PRO A 53 -32.69 -18.81 -0.31
CA PRO A 53 -31.99 -18.60 0.95
C PRO A 53 -30.47 -18.61 0.70
N VAL A 54 -29.80 -17.56 1.15
CA VAL A 54 -28.34 -17.41 1.10
C VAL A 54 -27.82 -17.01 2.48
N SER A 55 -26.56 -17.36 2.76
CA SER A 55 -25.90 -17.05 4.03
C SER A 55 -24.87 -15.95 3.84
N LEU A 56 -24.91 -14.92 4.68
CA LEU A 56 -23.90 -13.87 4.74
C LEU A 56 -22.87 -14.07 5.84
N LEU A 57 -22.94 -15.20 6.55
CA LEU A 57 -22.09 -15.45 7.72
C LEU A 57 -20.60 -15.34 7.37
N GLN A 58 -20.16 -15.92 6.25
CA GLN A 58 -18.75 -15.85 5.85
C GLN A 58 -18.31 -14.42 5.52
N CYS A 59 -19.13 -13.67 4.77
CA CYS A 59 -18.85 -12.27 4.44
C CYS A 59 -18.67 -11.44 5.74
N VAL A 60 -19.56 -11.62 6.71
CA VAL A 60 -19.49 -10.93 8.01
C VAL A 60 -18.26 -11.36 8.81
N GLN A 61 -17.95 -12.65 8.88
CA GLN A 61 -16.76 -13.15 9.57
C GLN A 61 -15.48 -12.58 8.98
N LEU A 62 -15.39 -12.48 7.64
CA LEU A 62 -14.25 -11.87 6.95
C LEU A 62 -14.14 -10.38 7.24
N SER A 63 -15.26 -9.65 7.30
CA SER A 63 -15.25 -8.23 7.67
C SER A 63 -14.68 -7.97 9.08
N LEU A 64 -14.82 -8.93 9.99
CA LEU A 64 -14.34 -8.81 11.38
C LEU A 64 -12.89 -9.28 11.56
N SER A 65 -12.48 -10.30 10.81
CA SER A 65 -11.19 -10.97 10.99
C SER A 65 -10.12 -10.52 9.98
N GLY A 66 -10.51 -10.05 8.80
CA GLY A 66 -9.60 -9.68 7.72
C GLY A 66 -8.53 -8.66 8.12
N PRO A 67 -8.90 -7.48 8.66
CA PRO A 67 -7.92 -6.48 9.09
C PRO A 67 -6.94 -7.01 10.13
N LEU A 68 -7.42 -7.77 11.12
CA LEU A 68 -6.59 -8.35 12.17
C LEU A 68 -5.57 -9.36 11.61
N LEU A 69 -5.94 -10.14 10.59
CA LEU A 69 -5.02 -11.08 9.94
C LEU A 69 -3.88 -10.35 9.21
N LEU A 70 -4.17 -9.18 8.62
CA LEU A 70 -3.15 -8.35 7.98
C LEU A 70 -2.19 -7.76 9.02
N ASP A 71 -2.72 -7.21 10.12
CA ASP A 71 -1.92 -6.64 11.20
C ASP A 71 -0.96 -7.68 11.80
N VAL A 72 -1.46 -8.90 12.07
CA VAL A 72 -0.64 -10.01 12.58
C VAL A 72 0.45 -10.39 11.58
N ALA A 73 0.13 -10.47 10.28
CA ALA A 73 1.10 -10.83 9.26
C ALA A 73 2.24 -9.81 9.16
N VAL A 74 1.93 -8.50 9.20
CA VAL A 74 2.92 -7.41 9.23
C VAL A 74 3.81 -7.52 10.47
N GLN A 75 3.23 -7.75 11.64
CA GLN A 75 3.98 -7.89 12.89
C GLN A 75 4.92 -9.10 12.87
N GLU A 76 4.47 -10.24 12.35
CA GLU A 76 5.28 -11.45 12.25
C GLU A 76 6.41 -11.34 11.21
N ASP A 77 6.20 -10.55 10.15
CA ASP A 77 7.23 -10.24 9.17
C ASP A 77 8.27 -9.26 9.75
N ALA A 78 7.84 -8.21 10.45
CA ALA A 78 8.74 -7.30 11.15
C ALA A 78 9.57 -8.01 12.24
N ALA A 79 8.96 -8.87 13.04
CA ALA A 79 9.63 -9.63 14.09
C ALA A 79 10.67 -10.62 13.56
N ARG A 80 10.52 -11.07 12.30
CA ARG A 80 11.46 -11.98 11.66
C ARG A 80 12.73 -11.28 11.19
N TRP A 81 12.63 -9.99 10.84
CA TRP A 81 13.71 -9.23 10.21
C TRP A 81 14.05 -7.94 10.99
N PRO A 82 14.39 -8.03 12.29
CA PRO A 82 14.55 -6.85 13.16
C PRO A 82 15.64 -5.89 12.69
N GLU A 83 16.75 -6.41 12.14
CA GLU A 83 17.83 -5.59 11.61
C GLU A 83 17.45 -4.84 10.33
N ALA A 84 16.61 -5.43 9.47
CA ALA A 84 16.10 -4.77 8.27
C ALA A 84 15.15 -3.64 8.67
N VAL A 85 14.23 -3.91 9.58
CA VAL A 85 13.30 -2.92 10.15
C VAL A 85 14.07 -1.73 10.76
N GLN A 86 15.14 -1.97 11.52
CA GLN A 86 15.96 -0.90 12.07
C GLN A 86 16.62 -0.04 10.98
N ARG A 87 17.14 -0.67 9.92
CA ARG A 87 17.75 0.04 8.79
C ARG A 87 16.74 0.88 8.02
N GLU A 88 15.55 0.35 7.80
CA GLU A 88 14.43 1.04 7.17
C GLU A 88 13.97 2.23 8.01
N GLN A 89 13.80 2.05 9.32
CA GLN A 89 13.48 3.16 10.23
C GLN A 89 14.57 4.23 10.28
N ALA A 90 15.84 3.86 10.11
CA ALA A 90 16.92 4.83 10.00
C ALA A 90 16.88 5.58 8.66
N ALA A 91 16.53 4.90 7.56
CA ALA A 91 16.33 5.51 6.25
C ALA A 91 15.12 6.46 6.26
N ALA A 92 13.99 6.00 6.76
CA ALA A 92 12.75 6.77 6.87
C ALA A 92 12.93 8.05 7.70
N ARG A 93 13.73 8.00 8.77
CA ARG A 93 14.08 9.22 9.55
C ARG A 93 14.89 10.22 8.73
N ARG A 94 15.78 9.77 7.86
CA ARG A 94 16.57 10.66 6.98
C ARG A 94 15.71 11.28 5.89
N THR A 95 14.93 10.47 5.18
CA THR A 95 14.05 10.93 4.10
C THR A 95 12.93 11.83 4.64
N PHE A 96 12.37 11.53 5.81
CA PHE A 96 11.45 12.44 6.50
C PHE A 96 12.08 13.80 6.82
N GLY A 97 13.34 13.81 7.27
CA GLY A 97 14.10 15.04 7.47
C GLY A 97 14.30 15.84 6.18
N ALA A 98 14.60 15.15 5.07
CA ALA A 98 14.72 15.76 3.76
C ALA A 98 13.40 16.41 3.29
N ARG A 99 12.27 15.68 3.38
CA ARG A 99 10.93 16.21 3.07
C ARG A 99 10.59 17.44 3.90
N CYS A 100 10.86 17.40 5.21
CA CYS A 100 10.66 18.56 6.07
C CYS A 100 11.46 19.78 5.59
N ALA A 101 12.73 19.58 5.24
CA ALA A 101 13.60 20.66 4.76
C ALA A 101 13.14 21.22 3.40
N GLY A 102 12.67 20.37 2.47
CA GLY A 102 12.08 20.80 1.20
C GLY A 102 10.85 21.67 1.40
N ILE A 103 9.91 21.22 2.23
CA ILE A 103 8.69 21.99 2.56
C ILE A 103 9.01 23.31 3.27
N GLU A 104 10.00 23.34 4.17
CA GLU A 104 10.45 24.58 4.81
C GLU A 104 11.01 25.57 3.79
N LEU A 105 11.79 25.09 2.82
CA LEU A 105 12.32 25.89 1.75
C LEU A 105 11.20 26.45 0.86
N ASP A 106 10.25 25.63 0.43
CA ASP A 106 9.11 26.05 -0.39
C ASP A 106 8.29 27.13 0.32
N ARG A 107 7.98 26.93 1.61
CA ARG A 107 7.27 27.94 2.41
C ARG A 107 8.03 29.25 2.55
N ALA A 108 9.36 29.19 2.66
CA ALA A 108 10.20 30.39 2.73
C ALA A 108 10.21 31.16 1.40
N LEU A 109 10.12 30.45 0.26
CA LEU A 109 10.02 31.04 -1.07
C LEU A 109 8.63 31.64 -1.32
N ASP A 110 7.56 30.93 -0.92
CA ASP A 110 6.17 31.35 -1.10
C ASP A 110 5.74 32.47 -0.14
N GLY A 111 6.35 32.52 1.06
CA GLY A 111 6.11 33.53 2.09
C GLY A 111 6.51 34.97 1.71
N ALA A 112 7.02 35.19 0.50
CA ALA A 112 7.33 36.52 -0.04
C ALA A 112 6.11 37.26 -0.63
N ALA A 113 4.94 36.62 -0.74
CA ALA A 113 3.71 37.25 -1.26
C ALA A 113 2.74 37.63 -0.12
N PRO A 114 2.22 38.89 -0.07
CA PRO A 114 1.21 39.27 0.92
C PRO A 114 -0.14 38.65 0.55
N ALA A 115 -0.69 37.79 1.43
CA ALA A 115 -2.02 37.21 1.24
C ALA A 115 -3.13 38.16 1.76
N PRO A 116 -4.24 38.33 1.02
CA PRO A 116 -5.41 39.07 1.48
C PRO A 116 -6.18 38.25 2.52
N GLN A 117 -6.58 38.93 3.60
CA GLN A 117 -7.32 38.37 4.72
C GLN A 117 -8.81 38.20 4.37
N SER A 118 -9.32 36.97 4.29
CA SER A 118 -10.67 36.65 4.79
C SER A 118 -11.08 35.17 4.65
N ALA A 119 -11.75 34.73 5.74
CA ALA A 119 -12.82 33.73 5.88
C ALA A 119 -12.44 32.23 5.89
N GLU A 120 -12.58 31.63 7.07
CA GLU A 120 -12.38 30.21 7.40
C GLU A 120 -11.02 29.64 6.96
N GLU A 121 -9.97 30.09 7.66
CA GLU A 121 -8.64 29.48 7.53
C GLU A 121 -8.69 28.03 8.03
N VAL A 122 -8.80 27.10 7.07
CA VAL A 122 -8.39 25.70 7.31
C VAL A 122 -6.96 25.75 7.85
N PRO A 123 -6.67 25.13 9.01
CA PRO A 123 -5.34 25.16 9.59
C PRO A 123 -4.31 24.67 8.58
N VAL A 124 -3.33 25.51 8.23
CA VAL A 124 -2.22 25.11 7.37
C VAL A 124 -1.47 23.97 8.08
N PRO A 125 -1.22 22.82 7.41
CA PRO A 125 -0.50 21.72 8.02
C PRO A 125 0.86 22.17 8.56
N THR A 126 1.27 21.62 9.70
CA THR A 126 2.67 21.76 10.15
C THR A 126 3.61 21.10 9.13
N VAL A 127 4.89 21.49 9.12
CA VAL A 127 5.90 20.88 8.23
C VAL A 127 5.93 19.35 8.39
N PRO A 128 5.97 18.78 9.62
CA PRO A 128 5.86 17.33 9.80
C PRO A 128 4.60 16.70 9.21
N GLN A 129 3.44 17.37 9.33
CA GLN A 129 2.19 16.86 8.77
C GLN A 129 2.19 16.88 7.24
N ALA A 130 2.74 17.94 6.63
CA ALA A 130 2.90 18.02 5.19
C ALA A 130 3.90 16.96 4.68
N ALA A 131 5.01 16.75 5.38
CA ALA A 131 6.01 15.73 5.02
C ALA A 131 5.47 14.29 5.12
N ALA A 132 4.59 14.03 6.09
CA ALA A 132 3.87 12.76 6.18
C ALA A 132 2.81 12.64 5.06
N GLY A 133 2.07 13.71 4.79
CA GLY A 133 1.09 13.77 3.70
C GLY A 133 1.71 13.51 2.33
N ALA A 134 2.91 14.03 2.07
CA ALA A 134 3.64 13.80 0.82
C ALA A 134 3.99 12.32 0.60
N LEU A 135 4.32 11.57 1.65
CA LEU A 135 4.54 10.12 1.54
C LEU A 135 3.24 9.38 1.22
N ILE A 136 2.16 9.71 1.92
CA ILE A 136 0.83 9.13 1.67
C ILE A 136 0.40 9.39 0.23
N GLU A 137 0.59 10.62 -0.26
CA GLU A 137 0.26 11.01 -1.63
C GLU A 137 1.11 10.24 -2.65
N ALA A 138 2.43 10.15 -2.45
CA ALA A 138 3.31 9.38 -3.31
C ALA A 138 2.91 7.89 -3.36
N GLY A 139 2.61 7.28 -2.21
CA GLY A 139 2.13 5.90 -2.13
C GLY A 139 0.78 5.70 -2.83
N HIS A 140 -0.14 6.65 -2.69
CA HIS A 140 -1.43 6.64 -3.37
C HIS A 140 -1.26 6.70 -4.89
N LEU A 141 -0.49 7.68 -5.39
CA LEU A 141 -0.23 7.85 -6.82
C LEU A 141 0.38 6.59 -7.43
N VAL A 142 1.34 5.97 -6.75
CA VAL A 142 1.93 4.71 -7.19
C VAL A 142 0.91 3.57 -7.15
N CYS A 143 0.09 3.46 -6.11
CA CYS A 143 -0.96 2.45 -6.00
C CYS A 143 -1.96 2.53 -7.18
N GLU A 144 -2.46 3.72 -7.48
CA GLU A 144 -3.36 3.97 -8.62
C GLU A 144 -2.69 3.63 -9.95
N GLN A 145 -1.50 4.18 -10.18
CA GLN A 145 -0.76 3.93 -11.42
C GLN A 145 -0.42 2.46 -11.59
N TRP A 146 -0.15 1.72 -10.51
CA TRP A 146 0.18 0.29 -10.55
C TRP A 146 -1.02 -0.56 -10.95
N ALA A 147 -2.23 -0.15 -10.57
CA ALA A 147 -3.46 -0.83 -10.95
C ALA A 147 -3.72 -0.72 -12.47
N GLU A 148 -3.26 0.36 -13.11
CA GLU A 148 -3.44 0.61 -14.55
C GLU A 148 -2.26 0.11 -15.39
N SER A 149 -1.04 0.44 -14.97
CA SER A 149 0.21 0.10 -15.67
C SER A 149 1.37 0.00 -14.68
N PRO A 150 1.76 -1.23 -14.29
CA PRO A 150 2.93 -1.45 -13.41
C PRO A 150 4.23 -0.87 -13.97
N GLU A 151 4.41 -0.85 -15.30
CA GLU A 151 5.60 -0.27 -15.94
C GLU A 151 5.68 1.25 -15.73
N GLN A 152 4.55 1.95 -15.89
CA GLN A 152 4.48 3.39 -15.63
C GLN A 152 4.61 3.68 -14.13
N ALA A 153 4.08 2.83 -13.26
CA ALA A 153 4.23 2.98 -11.82
C ALA A 153 5.69 2.83 -11.38
N VAL A 154 6.44 1.89 -11.97
CA VAL A 154 7.90 1.77 -11.75
C VAL A 154 8.65 3.00 -12.25
N ALA A 155 8.25 3.58 -13.38
CA ALA A 155 8.84 4.82 -13.88
C ALA A 155 8.55 6.00 -12.94
N LEU A 156 7.33 6.10 -12.43
CA LEU A 156 6.92 7.10 -11.44
C LEU A 156 7.72 6.97 -10.14
N VAL A 157 7.91 5.76 -9.61
CA VAL A 157 8.77 5.53 -8.43
C VAL A 157 10.19 6.06 -8.69
N LYS A 158 10.76 5.81 -9.87
CA LYS A 158 12.11 6.31 -10.23
C LYS A 158 12.19 7.84 -10.25
N GLU A 159 11.15 8.49 -10.74
CA GLU A 159 11.06 9.94 -10.77
C GLU A 159 10.99 10.51 -9.36
N ILE A 160 10.09 9.99 -8.51
CA ILE A 160 9.89 10.49 -7.14
C ILE A 160 11.15 10.33 -6.27
N ILE A 161 11.88 9.20 -6.40
CA ILE A 161 13.08 8.97 -5.57
C ILE A 161 14.30 9.77 -6.03
N ALA A 162 14.27 10.39 -7.21
CA ALA A 162 15.43 11.08 -7.79
C ALA A 162 15.91 12.25 -6.93
N GLU A 163 15.00 12.89 -6.19
CA GLU A 163 15.29 14.02 -5.31
C GLU A 163 15.83 13.59 -3.94
N GLY A 164 15.79 12.30 -3.62
CA GLY A 164 16.30 11.74 -2.37
C GLY A 164 15.38 11.97 -1.16
N GLU A 165 14.21 12.56 -1.37
CA GLU A 165 13.18 12.77 -0.36
C GLU A 165 12.41 11.50 0.01
N PHE A 166 12.54 10.45 -0.80
CA PHE A 166 11.87 9.17 -0.63
C PHE A 166 12.80 8.03 -0.97
N THR A 167 12.58 6.88 -0.36
CA THR A 167 13.09 5.60 -0.87
C THR A 167 12.01 4.84 -1.63
N ALA A 168 12.42 3.99 -2.57
CA ALA A 168 11.48 3.12 -3.29
C ALA A 168 10.72 2.20 -2.33
N SER A 169 11.39 1.69 -1.29
CA SER A 169 10.76 0.83 -0.29
C SER A 169 9.67 1.57 0.49
N GLU A 170 9.92 2.82 0.93
CA GLU A 170 8.90 3.63 1.63
C GLU A 170 7.66 3.85 0.78
N ILE A 171 7.84 4.25 -0.49
CA ILE A 171 6.71 4.50 -1.40
C ILE A 171 5.92 3.22 -1.66
N LEU A 172 6.61 2.10 -1.88
CA LEU A 172 5.95 0.82 -2.13
C LEU A 172 5.26 0.26 -0.87
N ASP A 173 5.83 0.46 0.32
CA ASP A 173 5.20 0.04 1.58
C ASP A 173 3.92 0.86 1.82
N GLU A 174 3.96 2.18 1.59
CA GLU A 174 2.76 3.03 1.65
C GLU A 174 1.71 2.64 0.58
N ALA A 175 2.15 2.29 -0.65
CA ALA A 175 1.25 1.81 -1.69
C ALA A 175 0.60 0.46 -1.33
N VAL A 176 1.34 -0.45 -0.68
CA VAL A 176 0.80 -1.70 -0.14
C VAL A 176 -0.24 -1.42 0.93
N ASP A 177 0.04 -0.52 1.88
CA ASP A 177 -0.88 -0.14 2.95
C ASP A 177 -2.14 0.53 2.39
N CYS A 178 -2.00 1.38 1.37
CA CYS A 178 -3.11 1.98 0.64
C CYS A 178 -4.03 0.91 0.03
N ALA A 179 -3.46 -0.05 -0.72
CA ALA A 179 -4.23 -1.12 -1.35
C ALA A 179 -4.86 -2.09 -0.33
N ALA A 180 -4.10 -2.51 0.68
CA ALA A 180 -4.57 -3.40 1.74
C ALA A 180 -5.68 -2.73 2.57
N GLY A 181 -5.51 -1.45 2.91
CA GLY A 181 -6.50 -0.63 3.59
C GLY A 181 -7.78 -0.46 2.78
N ALA A 182 -7.69 -0.21 1.47
CA ALA A 182 -8.84 -0.15 0.58
C ALA A 182 -9.61 -1.49 0.54
N GLY A 183 -8.90 -2.62 0.51
CA GLY A 183 -9.51 -3.95 0.61
C GLY A 183 -10.20 -4.19 1.95
N ALA A 184 -9.57 -3.79 3.06
CA ALA A 184 -10.14 -3.86 4.39
C ALA A 184 -11.41 -3.00 4.53
N LEU A 185 -11.42 -1.78 3.98
CA LEU A 185 -12.59 -0.90 3.94
C LEU A 185 -13.71 -1.47 3.08
N ALA A 186 -13.37 -2.11 1.95
CA ALA A 186 -14.36 -2.80 1.13
C ALA A 186 -15.04 -3.94 1.90
N LEU A 187 -14.27 -4.73 2.68
CA LEU A 187 -14.81 -5.75 3.58
C LEU A 187 -15.65 -5.17 4.72
N ASP A 188 -15.22 -4.07 5.34
CA ASP A 188 -15.98 -3.41 6.40
C ASP A 188 -17.38 -3.00 5.90
N GLY A 189 -17.44 -2.53 4.66
CA GLY A 189 -18.66 -2.16 3.94
C GLY A 189 -19.67 -3.30 3.76
N VAL A 190 -19.28 -4.58 3.93
CA VAL A 190 -20.21 -5.72 3.95
C VAL A 190 -21.27 -5.55 5.04
N ARG A 191 -20.88 -5.05 6.21
CA ARG A 191 -21.74 -5.00 7.40
C ARG A 191 -22.91 -4.03 7.27
N SER A 192 -22.80 -3.08 6.34
CA SER A 192 -23.87 -2.13 6.03
C SER A 192 -24.80 -2.60 4.91
N GLN A 193 -24.54 -3.75 4.29
CA GLN A 193 -25.37 -4.28 3.21
C GLN A 193 -26.49 -5.18 3.75
N SER A 194 -27.73 -4.83 3.40
CA SER A 194 -28.90 -5.69 3.61
C SER A 194 -29.18 -6.64 2.43
N ASP A 195 -28.70 -6.29 1.23
CA ASP A 195 -28.76 -7.14 0.04
C ASP A 195 -27.56 -8.10 0.01
N PRO A 196 -27.78 -9.42 -0.01
CA PRO A 196 -26.71 -10.39 -0.10
C PRO A 196 -25.81 -10.25 -1.33
N SER A 197 -26.38 -9.83 -2.46
CA SER A 197 -25.61 -9.64 -3.70
C SER A 197 -24.64 -8.47 -3.54
N MET A 198 -25.09 -7.37 -2.93
CA MET A 198 -24.22 -6.23 -2.63
C MET A 198 -23.13 -6.60 -1.61
N ALA A 199 -23.44 -7.45 -0.63
CA ALA A 199 -22.44 -7.98 0.31
C ALA A 199 -21.39 -8.86 -0.39
N ALA A 200 -21.80 -9.69 -1.35
CA ALA A 200 -20.91 -10.50 -2.18
C ALA A 200 -20.04 -9.62 -3.09
N GLU A 201 -20.61 -8.59 -3.71
CA GLU A 201 -19.87 -7.61 -4.52
C GLU A 201 -18.80 -6.88 -3.71
N ARG A 202 -19.08 -6.55 -2.44
CA ARG A 202 -18.07 -5.98 -1.53
C ARG A 202 -16.90 -6.94 -1.28
N CYS A 203 -17.17 -8.24 -1.12
CA CYS A 203 -16.12 -9.24 -1.01
C CYS A 203 -15.27 -9.33 -2.29
N LEU A 204 -15.90 -9.33 -3.46
CA LEU A 204 -15.19 -9.33 -4.75
C LEU A 204 -14.41 -8.03 -5.00
N LEU A 205 -14.92 -6.89 -4.53
CA LEU A 205 -14.19 -5.64 -4.57
C LEU A 205 -12.93 -5.70 -3.69
N ALA A 206 -13.03 -6.29 -2.49
CA ALA A 206 -11.87 -6.51 -1.63
C ALA A 206 -10.81 -7.41 -2.29
N VAL A 207 -11.22 -8.44 -3.04
CA VAL A 207 -10.30 -9.30 -3.82
C VAL A 207 -9.43 -8.48 -4.76
N ARG A 208 -10.02 -7.52 -5.50
CA ARG A 208 -9.27 -6.65 -6.43
C ARG A 208 -8.17 -5.89 -5.69
N TYR A 209 -8.48 -5.28 -4.56
CA TYR A 209 -7.53 -4.50 -3.78
C TYR A 209 -6.46 -5.36 -3.12
N PHE A 210 -6.81 -6.53 -2.58
CA PHE A 210 -5.82 -7.45 -2.03
C PHE A 210 -4.89 -8.02 -3.11
N ALA A 211 -5.39 -8.28 -4.32
CA ALA A 211 -4.55 -8.70 -5.44
C ALA A 211 -3.55 -7.60 -5.85
N LEU A 212 -3.99 -6.33 -5.84
CA LEU A 212 -3.11 -5.18 -6.05
C LEU A 212 -2.04 -5.09 -4.96
N ALA A 213 -2.42 -5.22 -3.69
CA ALA A 213 -1.49 -5.24 -2.56
C ALA A 213 -0.45 -6.38 -2.67
N VAL A 214 -0.86 -7.58 -3.10
CA VAL A 214 0.07 -8.69 -3.37
C VAL A 214 1.07 -8.35 -4.47
N SER A 215 0.60 -7.73 -5.56
CA SER A 215 1.45 -7.30 -6.68
C SER A 215 2.49 -6.28 -6.22
N LEU A 216 2.06 -5.26 -5.49
CA LEU A 216 2.93 -4.23 -4.92
C LEU A 216 3.91 -4.80 -3.89
N ALA A 217 3.46 -5.64 -2.96
CA ALA A 217 4.32 -6.26 -1.94
C ALA A 217 5.36 -7.22 -2.54
N SER A 218 5.09 -7.76 -3.72
CA SER A 218 6.00 -8.65 -4.45
C SER A 218 7.02 -7.91 -5.32
N ALA A 219 6.87 -6.59 -5.47
CA ALA A 219 7.80 -5.78 -6.26
C ALA A 219 9.10 -5.54 -5.48
N ASP A 220 10.22 -5.97 -6.08
CA ASP A 220 11.57 -5.71 -5.60
C ASP A 220 12.19 -4.59 -6.46
N LEU A 221 12.05 -3.34 -6.01
CA LEU A 221 12.62 -2.14 -6.68
C LEU A 221 13.82 -1.55 -5.93
N ASP A 222 14.28 -2.22 -4.86
CA ASP A 222 15.33 -1.71 -3.97
C ASP A 222 16.69 -1.51 -4.70
N ASP A 223 16.93 -2.27 -5.77
CA ASP A 223 18.15 -2.20 -6.61
C ASP A 223 18.14 -1.06 -7.66
N ILE A 224 17.05 -0.29 -7.76
CA ILE A 224 16.89 0.75 -8.80
C ILE A 224 17.72 2.01 -8.51
N THR A 225 18.43 2.03 -7.38
CA THR A 225 19.52 2.99 -7.12
C THR A 225 20.76 2.65 -7.96
N GLY A 226 20.68 2.86 -9.28
CA GLY A 226 21.86 2.92 -10.15
C GLY A 226 22.78 4.08 -9.73
N PRO A 227 24.10 3.96 -9.90
CA PRO A 227 25.07 4.91 -9.36
C PRO A 227 24.85 6.31 -9.92
N MET A 228 24.86 7.32 -9.03
CA MET A 228 25.18 8.69 -9.41
C MET A 228 26.48 8.65 -10.25
N PRO A 229 26.50 9.19 -11.48
CA PRO A 229 27.72 9.20 -12.26
C PRO A 229 28.79 9.98 -11.51
N ASP A 230 29.79 9.23 -11.07
CA ASP A 230 31.07 9.67 -10.49
C ASP A 230 31.58 10.91 -11.25
N GLU A 231 31.48 12.08 -10.60
CA GLU A 231 32.21 13.29 -10.97
C GLU A 231 33.70 13.01 -10.85
N ARG A 232 34.28 12.33 -11.85
CA ARG A 232 35.73 12.33 -11.99
C ARG A 232 36.16 13.68 -12.52
N PRO A 233 37.06 14.41 -11.84
CA PRO A 233 37.63 15.61 -12.40
C PRO A 233 38.40 15.22 -13.68
N ARG A 234 38.00 15.80 -14.81
CA ARG A 234 38.79 15.73 -16.04
C ARG A 234 40.04 16.58 -15.82
N GLY A 235 41.05 15.98 -15.22
CA GLY A 235 42.41 16.47 -15.29
C GLY A 235 42.96 16.22 -16.69
N ARG A 236 43.19 17.29 -17.43
CA ARG A 236 44.41 17.56 -18.21
C ARG A 236 44.50 19.03 -18.52
#